data_AF-A0AAX1JFD3-F1
#
_entry.id   AF-A0AAX1JFD3-F1
#
_cell.length_a   1.000
_cell.length_b   1.000
_cell.length_c   1.000
_cell.angle_alpha   90.00
_cell.angle_beta   90.00
_cell.angle_gamma   90.00
#
_symmetry.space_group_name_H-M   'P 1'
#
loop_
_entity.id
_entity.type
_entity.pdbx_description
1 polymer ?
#
loop_
_entity_poly.entity_id
_entity_poly.type
_entity_poly.pdbx_seq_one_letter_code
_entity_poly.pdbx_strand_id
1 'polypeptide(L)'
;MLCVVRKASWLFVVLLFSALFPAMARADSDPHVPDPSFAYCPGGKSQPFFGNATCDGTKYPDGSFWRATLLQIGDTPFYMPDDLNIGTHCVIDNGSPDPVPAPPGGCDGAV
;
A
#
# COMPACT_ATOMS: atom_id res chain seq x y z
N MET A 1 25.70 -52.76 -4.37
CA MET A 1 25.23 -51.68 -5.26
C MET A 1 23.81 -51.18 -4.95
N LEU A 2 22.89 -52.01 -4.41
CA LEU A 2 21.50 -51.58 -4.10
C LEU A 2 21.34 -50.47 -3.05
N CYS A 3 22.30 -50.25 -2.14
CA CYS A 3 22.20 -49.23 -1.09
C CYS A 3 22.29 -47.78 -1.62
N VAL A 4 22.98 -47.56 -2.74
CA VAL A 4 23.21 -46.22 -3.32
C VAL A 4 21.98 -45.72 -4.07
N VAL A 5 21.30 -46.61 -4.79
CA VAL A 5 20.11 -46.30 -5.61
C VAL A 5 18.94 -45.83 -4.74
N ARG A 6 18.79 -46.39 -3.53
CA ARG A 6 17.72 -46.08 -2.59
C ARG A 6 17.89 -44.71 -1.92
N LYS A 7 19.13 -44.23 -1.75
CA LYS A 7 19.46 -42.87 -1.27
C LYS A 7 19.23 -41.80 -2.34
N ALA A 8 19.60 -42.09 -3.59
CA ALA A 8 19.42 -41.18 -4.72
C ALA A 8 17.94 -40.96 -5.07
N SER A 9 17.12 -42.00 -4.95
CA SER A 9 15.67 -41.91 -5.17
C SER A 9 14.97 -41.02 -4.14
N TRP A 10 15.38 -41.08 -2.88
CA TRP A 10 14.83 -40.20 -1.83
C TRP A 10 15.19 -38.73 -2.03
N LEU A 11 16.43 -38.45 -2.44
CA LEU A 11 16.87 -37.07 -2.74
C LEU A 11 16.10 -36.45 -3.90
N PHE A 12 15.82 -37.25 -4.94
CA PHE A 12 15.03 -36.78 -6.10
C PHE A 12 13.58 -36.46 -5.73
N VAL A 13 12.97 -37.28 -4.87
CA VAL A 13 11.59 -37.04 -4.38
C VAL A 13 11.52 -35.77 -3.54
N VAL A 14 12.49 -35.55 -2.64
CA VAL A 14 12.55 -34.34 -1.80
C VAL A 14 12.73 -33.08 -2.65
N LEU A 15 13.63 -33.11 -3.64
CA LEU A 15 13.88 -31.97 -4.54
C LEU A 15 12.66 -31.63 -5.41
N LEU A 16 11.97 -32.64 -5.94
CA LEU A 16 10.74 -32.44 -6.71
C LEU A 16 9.60 -31.88 -5.84
N PHE A 17 9.51 -32.28 -4.57
CA PHE A 17 8.48 -31.79 -3.66
C PHE A 17 8.68 -30.32 -3.26
N SER A 18 9.93 -29.87 -3.07
CA SER A 18 10.24 -28.46 -2.75
C SER A 18 9.96 -27.48 -3.89
N ALA A 19 9.93 -27.92 -5.15
CA ALA A 19 9.66 -27.06 -6.30
C ALA A 19 8.16 -26.76 -6.50
N LEU A 20 7.27 -27.51 -5.85
CA LEU A 20 5.81 -27.39 -6.01
C LEU A 20 5.16 -26.37 -5.06
N PHE A 21 5.89 -25.85 -4.08
CA PHE A 21 5.39 -24.89 -3.11
C PHE A 21 6.18 -23.59 -3.19
N PRO A 22 5.97 -22.75 -4.23
CA PRO A 22 6.43 -21.38 -4.15
C PRO A 22 5.73 -20.73 -2.95
N ALA A 23 6.49 -20.40 -1.91
CA ALA A 23 5.99 -19.59 -0.81
C ALA A 23 5.54 -18.24 -1.40
N MET A 24 4.24 -18.01 -1.46
CA MET A 24 3.67 -16.74 -1.86
C MET A 24 4.00 -15.72 -0.77
N ALA A 25 5.02 -14.90 -1.02
CA ALA A 25 5.26 -13.71 -0.20
C ALA A 25 4.07 -12.76 -0.43
N ARG A 26 3.15 -12.70 0.53
CA ARG A 26 2.20 -11.59 0.62
C ARG A 26 2.97 -10.39 1.13
N ALA A 27 3.09 -9.34 0.32
CA ALA A 27 3.38 -8.02 0.85
C ALA A 27 2.26 -7.72 1.85
N ASP A 28 2.63 -7.56 3.12
CA ASP A 28 1.70 -7.15 4.16
C ASP A 28 1.06 -5.84 3.70
N SER A 29 -0.25 -5.70 3.86
CA SER A 29 -0.92 -4.47 3.43
C SER A 29 -0.39 -3.35 4.32
N ASP A 30 0.43 -2.46 3.75
CA ASP A 30 1.09 -1.40 4.49
C ASP A 30 0.08 -0.70 5.41
N PRO A 31 0.25 -0.78 6.75
CA PRO A 31 -0.72 -0.26 7.72
C PRO A 31 -0.84 1.27 7.66
N HIS A 32 0.03 1.94 6.91
CA HIS A 32 0.00 3.38 6.69
C HIS A 32 -0.87 3.80 5.50
N VAL A 33 -1.30 2.88 4.63
CA VAL A 33 -2.18 3.19 3.47
C VAL A 33 -3.59 3.55 3.97
N PRO A 34 -4.14 4.71 3.54
CA PRO A 34 -5.51 5.08 3.87
C PRO A 34 -6.52 4.23 3.10
N ASP A 35 -7.65 3.91 3.74
CA ASP A 35 -8.78 3.26 3.07
C ASP A 35 -9.98 4.20 3.01
N PRO A 36 -10.20 4.86 1.85
CA PRO A 36 -11.28 5.80 1.72
C PRO A 36 -12.66 5.14 1.70
N SER A 37 -12.75 3.89 1.26
CA SER A 37 -14.00 3.10 1.18
C SER A 37 -14.57 2.82 2.57
N PHE A 38 -13.68 2.60 3.54
CA PHE A 38 -14.04 2.47 4.96
C PHE A 38 -13.97 3.79 5.74
N ALA A 39 -13.85 4.92 5.04
CA ALA A 39 -13.69 6.25 5.63
C ALA A 39 -12.51 6.35 6.61
N TYR A 40 -11.51 5.48 6.47
CA TYR A 40 -10.35 5.34 7.34
C TYR A 40 -9.18 6.17 6.82
N CYS A 41 -9.07 7.40 7.34
CA CYS A 41 -8.03 8.37 7.00
C CYS A 41 -7.32 8.81 8.30
N PRO A 42 -6.37 8.02 8.82
CA PRO A 42 -5.71 8.30 10.10
C PRO A 42 -4.85 9.58 10.09
N GLY A 43 -4.33 9.98 8.93
CA GLY A 43 -3.61 11.25 8.74
C GLY A 43 -4.52 12.47 8.59
N GLY A 44 -5.84 12.25 8.50
CA GLY A 44 -6.84 13.29 8.35
C GLY A 44 -7.53 13.28 6.98
N LYS A 45 -8.60 14.07 6.90
CA LYS A 45 -9.36 14.31 5.69
C LYS A 45 -9.27 15.79 5.37
N SER A 46 -8.97 16.13 4.13
CA SER A 46 -9.04 17.51 3.66
C SER A 46 -10.03 17.58 2.52
N GLN A 47 -10.78 18.67 2.46
CA GLN A 47 -11.79 18.83 1.42
C GLN A 47 -11.95 20.31 1.07
N PRO A 48 -11.48 20.74 -0.10
CA PRO A 48 -11.72 22.09 -0.58
C PRO A 48 -13.16 22.23 -1.10
N PHE A 49 -13.72 23.44 -1.01
CA PHE A 49 -15.04 23.77 -1.56
C PHE A 49 -15.11 23.65 -3.09
N PHE A 50 -13.95 23.80 -3.74
CA PHE A 50 -13.73 23.56 -5.17
C PHE A 50 -12.44 22.75 -5.29
N GLY A 51 -12.55 21.48 -5.66
CA GLY A 51 -11.41 20.58 -5.87
C GLY A 51 -11.68 19.16 -5.38
N ASN A 52 -10.64 18.34 -5.40
CA ASN A 52 -10.73 16.94 -5.00
C ASN A 52 -10.58 16.79 -3.49
N ALA A 53 -11.34 15.86 -2.91
CA ALA A 53 -11.18 15.49 -1.51
C ALA A 53 -9.88 14.67 -1.34
N THR A 54 -9.24 14.78 -0.18
CA THR A 54 -8.07 13.95 0.15
C THR A 54 -8.29 13.17 1.42
N CYS A 55 -7.79 11.93 1.41
CA CYS A 55 -7.76 11.03 2.55
C CYS A 55 -6.31 10.65 2.81
N ASP A 56 -5.78 11.09 3.95
CA ASP A 56 -4.39 10.94 4.29
C ASP A 56 -4.20 9.74 5.23
N GLY A 57 -3.18 8.94 4.92
CA GLY A 57 -2.72 7.81 5.70
C GLY A 57 -1.86 8.21 6.88
N THR A 58 -1.37 7.23 7.62
CA THR A 58 -0.53 7.48 8.80
C THR A 58 0.83 7.99 8.35
N LYS A 59 1.29 9.12 8.88
CA LYS A 59 2.62 9.66 8.58
C LYS A 59 3.73 8.70 9.03
N TYR A 60 4.70 8.50 8.15
CA TYR A 60 5.94 7.81 8.42
C TYR A 60 6.91 8.72 9.23
N PRO A 61 7.93 8.16 9.89
CA PRO A 61 8.87 8.94 10.71
C PRO A 61 9.70 9.96 9.93
N ASP A 62 9.90 9.77 8.62
CA ASP A 62 10.51 10.72 7.69
C ASP A 62 9.55 11.86 7.27
N GLY A 63 8.26 11.73 7.63
CA GLY A 63 7.21 12.68 7.27
C GLY A 63 6.54 12.39 5.92
N SER A 64 6.91 11.32 5.22
CA SER A 64 6.14 10.84 4.06
C SER A 64 4.85 10.16 4.49
N PHE A 65 3.88 10.08 3.59
CA PHE A 65 2.60 9.43 3.83
C PHE A 65 1.86 9.17 2.52
N TRP A 66 0.96 8.21 2.57
CA TRP A 66 0.03 7.93 1.47
C TRP A 66 -1.13 8.92 1.50
N ARG A 67 -1.41 9.55 0.36
CA ARG A 67 -2.59 10.37 0.14
C ARG A 67 -3.45 9.77 -0.96
N ALA A 68 -4.68 9.41 -0.63
CA ALA A 68 -5.70 9.07 -1.60
C ALA A 68 -6.44 10.34 -2.04
N THR A 69 -6.51 10.56 -3.33
CA THR A 69 -7.29 11.63 -3.95
C THR A 69 -8.64 11.07 -4.39
N LEU A 70 -9.69 11.72 -3.92
CA LEU A 70 -11.06 11.31 -4.13
C LEU A 70 -11.78 12.31 -5.03
N LEU A 71 -12.44 11.80 -6.08
CA LEU A 71 -13.37 12.59 -6.87
C LEU A 71 -14.71 12.56 -6.17
N GLN A 72 -15.24 13.74 -5.88
CA GLN A 72 -16.64 13.84 -5.52
C GLN A 72 -17.51 13.54 -6.73
N ILE A 73 -18.24 12.43 -6.62
CA ILE A 73 -19.22 11.98 -7.62
C ILE A 73 -20.66 12.20 -7.16
N GLY A 74 -20.86 12.62 -5.91
CA GLY A 74 -22.18 12.95 -5.36
C GLY A 74 -22.47 14.46 -5.34
N ASP A 75 -23.75 14.81 -5.20
CA ASP A 75 -24.23 16.20 -5.02
C ASP A 75 -23.89 16.79 -3.64
N THR A 76 -23.21 16.03 -2.78
CA THR A 76 -22.89 16.43 -1.42
C THR A 76 -21.50 17.05 -1.34
N PRO A 77 -21.34 18.23 -0.72
CA PRO A 77 -20.05 18.90 -0.60
C PRO A 77 -19.18 18.31 0.52
N PHE A 78 -19.44 17.07 0.96
CA PHE A 78 -18.75 16.42 2.07
C PHE A 78 -18.07 15.13 1.62
N TYR A 79 -16.99 14.76 2.30
CA TYR A 79 -16.29 13.49 2.13
C TYR A 79 -17.27 12.35 2.34
N MET A 80 -17.39 11.49 1.34
CA MET A 80 -18.24 10.31 1.41
C MET A 80 -17.41 9.04 1.21
N PRO A 81 -17.72 7.94 1.91
CA PRO A 81 -17.07 6.65 1.66
C PRO A 81 -17.32 6.11 0.25
N ASP A 82 -18.38 6.58 -0.42
CA ASP A 82 -18.71 6.30 -1.81
C ASP A 82 -17.99 7.20 -2.85
N ASP A 83 -17.16 8.16 -2.41
CA ASP A 83 -16.36 8.96 -3.34
C ASP A 83 -15.34 8.09 -4.11
N LEU A 84 -15.12 8.42 -5.38
CA LEU A 84 -14.26 7.62 -6.25
C LEU A 84 -12.80 7.90 -5.94
N ASN A 85 -12.08 6.89 -5.47
CA ASN A 85 -10.62 6.96 -5.38
C ASN A 85 -10.02 7.00 -6.80
N ILE A 86 -9.46 8.15 -7.17
CA ILE A 86 -8.84 8.38 -8.48
C ILE A 86 -7.36 7.97 -8.46
N GLY A 87 -6.75 7.93 -7.29
CA GLY A 87 -5.35 7.57 -7.14
C GLY A 87 -4.86 7.72 -5.72
N THR A 88 -4.00 6.78 -5.31
CA THR A 88 -3.26 6.81 -4.06
C THR A 88 -1.80 7.13 -4.38
N HIS A 89 -1.29 8.24 -3.86
CA HIS A 89 0.04 8.75 -4.15
C HIS A 89 0.87 8.86 -2.88
N CYS A 90 2.14 8.51 -2.98
CA CYS A 90 3.10 8.70 -1.91
C CYS A 90 3.66 10.12 -1.95
N VAL A 91 3.49 10.88 -0.87
CA VAL A 91 3.80 12.30 -0.80
C VAL A 91 4.47 12.66 0.53
N ILE A 92 5.17 13.79 0.58
CA ILE A 92 5.85 14.27 1.79
C ILE A 92 5.40 15.66 2.19
N ASP A 93 5.24 15.86 3.50
CA ASP A 93 4.81 17.13 4.08
C ASP A 93 5.99 18.10 4.22
N ASN A 94 6.45 18.70 3.11
CA ASN A 94 7.56 19.67 3.13
C ASN A 94 7.11 21.13 3.37
N GLY A 95 5.92 21.34 3.95
CA GLY A 95 5.34 22.66 4.18
C GLY A 95 4.83 23.39 2.92
N SER A 96 4.87 22.75 1.75
CA SER A 96 4.19 23.25 0.55
C SER A 96 2.67 23.07 0.66
N PRO A 97 1.87 24.01 0.12
CA PRO A 97 0.41 23.88 0.09
C PRO A 97 -0.04 22.68 -0.73
N ASP A 98 0.70 22.35 -1.80
CA ASP A 98 0.55 21.13 -2.56
C ASP A 98 1.67 20.15 -2.18
N PRO A 99 1.31 18.99 -1.60
CA PRO A 99 2.26 18.02 -1.10
C PRO A 99 2.99 17.37 -2.29
N VAL A 100 4.32 17.46 -2.26
CA VAL A 100 5.18 16.97 -3.34
C VAL A 100 5.33 15.45 -3.25
N PRO A 101 5.59 14.76 -4.39
CA PRO A 101 5.91 13.33 -4.38
C PRO A 101 7.06 13.05 -3.41
N ALA A 102 6.95 12.00 -2.61
CA ALA A 102 8.00 11.67 -1.65
C ALA A 102 9.30 11.27 -2.38
N PRO A 103 10.47 11.55 -1.78
CA PRO A 103 11.76 11.16 -2.36
C PRO A 103 11.89 9.63 -2.51
N PRO A 104 12.81 9.14 -3.37
CA PRO A 104 13.09 7.72 -3.49
C PRO A 104 13.50 7.16 -2.12
N GLY A 105 12.73 6.19 -1.62
CA GLY A 105 12.83 5.72 -0.24
C GLY A 105 11.66 6.16 0.67
N GLY A 106 10.68 6.97 0.25
CA GLY A 106 9.48 7.24 1.06
C GLY A 106 8.43 6.11 1.03
N CYS A 107 7.31 6.31 1.74
CA CYS A 107 6.03 5.57 1.89
C CYS A 107 5.94 4.03 1.83
N ASP A 108 6.97 3.29 1.45
CA ASP A 108 7.20 1.94 1.99
C ASP A 108 8.65 1.48 1.74
N GLY A 109 9.56 2.45 1.80
CA GLY A 109 10.97 2.23 2.06
C GLY A 109 11.51 3.27 3.01
N ALA A 110 10.60 3.83 3.85
CA ALA A 110 10.41 5.20 4.35
C ALA A 110 11.62 6.11 4.65
N VAL A 111 12.85 5.60 4.63
CA VAL A 111 14.10 6.13 4.04
C VAL A 111 15.21 5.10 4.27
#